data_AF-A0A377XFC2-F1
#
_entry.id   AF-A0A377XFC2-F1
#
_cell.length_a   1.000
_cell.length_b   1.000
_cell.length_c   1.000
_cell.angle_alpha   90.00
_cell.angle_beta   90.00
_cell.angle_gamma   90.00
#
_symmetry.space_group_name_H-M   'P 1'
#
loop_
_entity.id
_entity.type
_entity.pdbx_description
1 polymer ?
#
loop_
_entity_poly.entity_id
_entity_poly.type
_entity_poly.pdbx_seq_one_letter_code
_entity_poly.pdbx_strand_id
1 'polypeptide(L)'
;MKKWLLAAAVCVLTACSSGGESKTYYQLPVVQGGAQSAASQGARLLWVEQVSIPDYLAGNGVVYQTTDVQYVIANNNLWASPLDQQLRTTLVANLSQQLPGWVVSSQPLGSEQDTLNVAVNGFHGPL
;
A
#
# COMPACT_ATOMS: atom_id res chain seq x y z
N MET A 1 -50.34 26.41 18.30
CA MET A 1 -49.57 25.17 18.60
C MET A 1 -49.04 24.42 17.36
N LYS A 2 -49.35 24.82 16.11
CA LYS A 2 -48.93 24.12 14.87
C LYS A 2 -47.47 24.39 14.42
N LYS A 3 -46.88 25.52 14.82
CA LYS A 3 -45.52 25.95 14.41
C LYS A 3 -44.39 25.12 15.06
N TRP A 4 -44.65 24.56 16.24
CA TRP A 4 -43.68 23.72 16.96
C TRP A 4 -43.52 22.33 16.34
N LEU A 5 -44.58 21.80 15.73
CA LEU A 5 -44.53 20.52 15.00
C LEU A 5 -43.68 20.62 13.73
N LEU A 6 -43.71 21.76 13.05
CA LEU A 6 -42.87 22.02 11.87
C LEU A 6 -41.39 22.15 12.24
N ALA A 7 -41.06 22.77 13.38
CA ALA A 7 -39.68 22.88 13.85
C ALA A 7 -39.10 21.51 14.27
N ALA A 8 -39.90 20.67 14.95
CA ALA A 8 -39.49 19.32 15.32
C ALA A 8 -39.26 18.41 14.09
N ALA A 9 -40.10 18.52 13.06
CA ALA A 9 -39.96 17.74 11.84
C ALA A 9 -38.67 18.08 11.06
N VAL A 10 -38.26 19.35 11.02
CA VAL A 10 -37.00 19.77 10.37
C VAL A 10 -35.77 19.25 11.12
N CYS A 11 -35.80 19.21 12.45
CA CYS A 11 -34.68 18.68 13.24
C CYS A 11 -34.49 17.15 13.10
N VAL A 12 -35.55 16.39 12.78
CA VAL A 12 -35.43 14.94 12.57
C VAL A 12 -34.80 14.63 11.20
N LEU A 13 -34.96 15.50 10.20
CA LEU A 13 -34.37 15.33 8.86
C LEU A 13 -32.85 15.54 8.83
N THR A 14 -32.29 16.40 9.69
CA THR A 14 -30.83 16.63 9.76
C THR A 14 -30.09 15.52 10.53
N ALA A 15 -30.79 14.71 11.32
CA ALA A 15 -30.19 13.64 12.12
C ALA A 15 -29.79 12.39 11.30
N CYS A 16 -30.29 12.24 10.07
CA CYS A 16 -29.94 11.11 9.19
C CYS A 16 -28.69 11.35 8.33
N SER A 17 -28.05 12.53 8.40
CA SER A 17 -26.87 12.87 7.57
C SER A 17 -25.53 12.42 8.18
N SER A 18 -25.52 11.52 9.16
CA SER A 18 -24.29 11.03 9.79
C SER A 18 -23.67 9.81 9.10
N GLY A 19 -24.30 9.29 8.04
CA GLY A 19 -23.76 8.19 7.22
C GLY A 19 -22.78 8.68 6.17
N GLY A 20 -21.76 9.46 6.55
CA GLY A 20 -20.66 9.79 5.65
C GLY A 20 -19.81 8.54 5.44
N GLU A 21 -19.68 8.08 4.20
CA GLU A 21 -18.90 6.88 3.89
C GLU A 21 -17.47 7.04 4.41
N SER A 22 -17.10 6.27 5.44
CA SER A 22 -15.78 6.37 6.05
C SER A 22 -14.75 5.73 5.14
N LYS A 23 -13.74 6.50 4.73
CA LYS A 23 -12.57 5.97 4.01
C LYS A 23 -11.70 5.16 4.97
N THR A 24 -11.32 3.97 4.54
CA THR A 24 -10.39 3.07 5.25
C THR A 24 -9.08 3.01 4.47
N TYR A 25 -7.97 3.16 5.16
CA TYR A 25 -6.64 3.16 4.57
C TYR A 25 -5.87 1.90 4.96
N TYR A 26 -5.25 1.26 3.96
CA TYR A 26 -4.52 0.01 4.09
C TYR A 26 -3.04 0.23 3.84
N GLN A 27 -2.22 -0.45 4.63
CA GLN A 27 -0.78 -0.49 4.44
C GLN A 27 -0.30 -1.94 4.53
N LEU A 28 0.64 -2.30 3.66
CA LEU A 28 1.32 -3.59 3.77
C LEU A 28 2.09 -3.66 5.09
N PRO A 29 1.97 -4.75 5.85
CA PRO A 29 2.76 -4.91 7.06
C PRO A 29 4.23 -4.97 6.67
N VAL A 30 5.01 -4.06 7.24
CA VAL A 30 6.46 -4.10 7.14
C VAL A 30 6.96 -4.85 8.37
N VAL A 31 7.55 -6.02 8.16
CA VAL A 31 8.33 -6.68 9.21
C VAL A 31 9.48 -5.75 9.56
N GLN A 32 9.49 -5.20 10.78
CA GLN A 32 10.63 -4.43 11.27
C GLN A 32 11.80 -5.39 11.52
N GLY A 33 12.46 -5.79 10.45
CA GLY A 33 13.81 -6.34 10.50
C GLY A 33 14.76 -5.21 10.81
N GLY A 34 15.42 -5.28 11.96
CA GLY A 34 16.41 -4.30 12.37
C GLY A 34 17.32 -4.00 11.19
N ALA A 35 17.46 -2.71 10.86
CA ALA A 35 18.38 -2.27 9.84
C ALA A 35 19.73 -2.91 10.14
N GLN A 36 20.12 -3.92 9.35
CA GLN A 36 21.48 -4.42 9.39
C GLN A 36 22.30 -3.35 8.69
N SER A 37 22.69 -2.35 9.48
CA SER A 37 23.72 -1.40 9.11
C SER A 37 24.91 -2.22 8.67
N ALA A 38 25.21 -2.12 7.38
CA ALA A 38 26.34 -2.75 6.73
C ALA A 38 27.64 -2.21 7.32
N ALA A 39 28.03 -2.75 8.46
CA ALA A 39 29.31 -2.49 9.09
C ALA A 39 30.30 -3.66 8.86
N SER A 40 30.04 -4.55 7.89
CA SER A 40 30.98 -5.60 7.52
C SER A 40 31.58 -5.34 6.14
N GLN A 41 32.87 -4.98 6.14
CA GLN A 41 33.73 -5.10 4.96
C GLN A 41 33.57 -6.52 4.39
N GLY A 42 32.95 -6.64 3.21
CA GLY A 42 32.66 -7.93 2.55
C GLY A 42 31.18 -8.29 2.39
N ALA A 43 30.23 -7.46 2.85
CA ALA A 43 28.81 -7.68 2.55
C ALA A 43 28.49 -7.42 1.08
N ARG A 44 27.65 -8.28 0.49
CA ARG A 44 27.17 -8.10 -0.90
C ARG A 44 26.10 -7.03 -0.93
N LEU A 45 26.13 -6.17 -1.94
CA LEU A 45 25.18 -5.06 -2.07
C LEU A 45 24.05 -5.45 -3.02
N LEU A 46 22.81 -5.25 -2.59
CA LEU A 46 21.61 -5.46 -3.41
C LEU A 46 20.78 -4.18 -3.43
N TRP A 47 20.69 -3.57 -4.60
CA TRP A 47 19.78 -2.46 -4.85
C TRP A 47 18.46 -2.99 -5.40
N VAL A 48 17.37 -2.73 -4.68
CA VAL A 48 16.02 -3.01 -5.14
C VAL A 48 15.53 -1.77 -5.88
N GLU A 49 15.34 -1.87 -7.19
CA GLU A 49 14.79 -0.80 -8.03
C GLU A 49 13.31 -0.52 -7.72
N GLN A 50 12.73 0.46 -8.42
CA GLN A 50 11.29 0.71 -8.30
C GLN A 50 10.50 -0.51 -8.79
N VAL A 51 9.47 -0.88 -8.04
CA VAL A 51 8.57 -1.96 -8.44
C VAL A 51 7.66 -1.45 -9.54
N SER A 52 7.66 -2.12 -10.69
CA SER A 52 6.75 -1.80 -11.79
C SER A 52 5.39 -2.45 -11.53
N ILE A 53 4.32 -1.66 -11.67
CA ILE A 53 2.93 -2.14 -11.57
C ILE A 53 2.11 -1.60 -12.76
N PRO A 54 1.13 -2.38 -13.25
CA PRO A 54 0.14 -1.88 -14.20
C PRO A 54 -0.66 -0.68 -13.69
N ASP A 55 -1.15 0.15 -14.61
CA ASP A 55 -1.89 1.39 -14.30
C ASP A 55 -3.11 1.18 -13.41
N TYR A 56 -3.83 0.07 -13.58
CA TYR A 56 -5.02 -0.24 -12.78
C TYR A 56 -4.70 -0.49 -11.30
N LEU A 57 -3.44 -0.83 -10.96
CA LEU A 57 -2.93 -0.97 -9.60
C LEU A 57 -2.27 0.31 -9.07
N ALA A 58 -1.90 1.26 -9.95
CA ALA A 58 -1.21 2.49 -9.58
C ALA A 58 -2.14 3.56 -8.95
N GLY A 59 -3.45 3.30 -8.95
CA GLY A 59 -4.44 4.13 -8.27
C GLY A 59 -4.39 4.01 -6.75
N ASN A 60 -5.12 4.91 -6.08
CA ASN A 60 -5.21 4.89 -4.62
C ASN A 60 -6.11 3.76 -4.08
N GLY A 61 -7.00 3.18 -4.89
CA GLY A 61 -7.96 2.18 -4.42
C GLY A 61 -7.38 0.77 -4.41
N VAL A 62 -7.77 -0.02 -3.41
CA VAL A 62 -7.51 -1.47 -3.42
C VAL A 62 -8.31 -2.10 -4.56
N VAL A 63 -7.67 -2.99 -5.31
CA VAL A 63 -8.31 -3.68 -6.44
C VAL A 63 -8.88 -5.01 -6.02
N TYR A 64 -10.09 -5.31 -6.49
CA TYR A 64 -10.77 -6.57 -6.34
C TYR A 64 -11.03 -7.18 -7.71
N GLN A 65 -10.86 -8.50 -7.83
CA GLN A 65 -11.25 -9.23 -9.02
C GLN A 65 -12.66 -9.80 -8.81
N THR A 66 -13.66 -9.29 -9.54
CA THR A 66 -15.07 -9.73 -9.44
C THR A 66 -15.35 -10.98 -10.26
N THR A 67 -14.62 -11.17 -11.36
CA THR A 67 -14.73 -12.30 -12.29
C THR A 67 -13.36 -12.58 -12.89
N ASP A 68 -13.23 -13.63 -13.70
CA ASP A 68 -11.97 -13.98 -14.38
C ASP A 68 -11.39 -12.84 -15.24
N VAL A 69 -12.21 -11.86 -15.66
CA VAL A 69 -11.81 -10.79 -16.58
C VAL A 69 -12.11 -9.38 -16.08
N GLN A 70 -12.69 -9.23 -14.89
CA GLN A 70 -13.13 -7.92 -14.39
C GLN A 70 -12.44 -7.56 -13.07
N TYR A 71 -11.86 -6.36 -13.07
CA TYR A 71 -11.21 -5.74 -11.92
C TYR A 71 -11.93 -4.46 -11.53
N VAL A 72 -12.17 -4.27 -10.23
CA VAL A 72 -12.85 -3.11 -9.67
C VAL A 72 -11.92 -2.44 -8.66
N ILE A 73 -11.70 -1.14 -8.83
CA ILE A 73 -10.95 -0.28 -7.91
C ILE A 73 -11.92 0.25 -6.85
N ALA A 74 -11.64 0.01 -5.58
CA ALA A 74 -12.49 0.48 -4.49
C ALA A 74 -12.39 2.00 -4.27
N ASN A 75 -13.53 2.62 -3.96
CA ASN A 75 -13.62 4.07 -3.70
C ASN A 75 -13.32 4.45 -2.24
N ASN A 76 -13.62 3.54 -1.30
CA ASN A 76 -13.55 3.80 0.14
C ASN A 76 -12.47 2.97 0.84
N ASN A 77 -11.91 1.97 0.16
CA ASN A 77 -10.78 1.17 0.64
C ASN A 77 -9.55 1.56 -0.17
N LEU A 78 -8.70 2.36 0.45
CA LEU A 78 -7.59 3.04 -0.22
C LEU A 78 -6.26 2.54 0.34
N TRP A 79 -5.22 2.53 -0.47
CA TRP A 79 -3.85 2.44 0.00
C TRP A 79 -3.46 3.72 0.74
N ALA A 80 -2.78 3.56 1.88
CA ALA A 80 -2.25 4.67 2.68
C ALA A 80 -1.08 5.39 1.99
N SER A 81 -0.45 4.75 1.00
CA SER A 81 0.65 5.26 0.17
C SER A 81 0.64 4.52 -1.17
N PRO A 82 1.28 5.03 -2.24
CA PRO A 82 1.35 4.34 -3.53
C PRO A 82 1.78 2.87 -3.39
N LEU A 83 1.06 1.96 -4.05
CA LEU A 83 1.24 0.52 -3.87
C LEU A 83 2.66 0.05 -4.25
N ASP A 84 3.23 0.59 -5.33
CA ASP A 84 4.60 0.33 -5.76
C ASP A 84 5.63 0.65 -4.68
N GLN A 85 5.46 1.77 -3.99
CA GLN A 85 6.33 2.19 -2.88
C GLN A 85 6.22 1.25 -1.69
N GLN A 86 4.98 0.84 -1.35
CA GLN A 86 4.74 -0.11 -0.28
C GLN A 86 5.37 -1.47 -0.58
N LEU A 87 5.15 -1.99 -1.79
CA LEU A 87 5.74 -3.24 -2.26
C LEU A 87 7.26 -3.21 -2.17
N ARG A 88 7.89 -2.13 -2.66
CA ARG A 88 9.35 -1.96 -2.61
C ARG A 88 9.86 -1.94 -1.17
N THR A 89 9.20 -1.18 -0.30
CA THR A 89 9.59 -1.05 1.12
C THR A 89 9.49 -2.40 1.83
N THR A 90 8.38 -3.10 1.65
CA THR A 90 8.17 -4.44 2.21
C THR A 90 9.15 -5.45 1.63
N LEU A 91 9.48 -5.37 0.34
CA LEU A 91 10.46 -6.24 -0.31
C LEU A 91 11.87 -6.04 0.29
N VAL A 92 12.33 -4.80 0.41
CA VAL A 92 13.63 -4.49 1.03
C VAL A 92 13.69 -5.00 2.47
N ALA A 93 12.62 -4.81 3.25
CA ALA A 93 12.57 -5.28 4.64
C ALA A 93 12.63 -6.81 4.74
N ASN A 94 11.85 -7.53 3.92
CA ASN A 94 11.87 -8.99 3.90
C ASN A 94 13.22 -9.55 3.42
N LEU A 95 13.79 -8.99 2.35
CA LEU A 95 15.08 -9.42 1.84
C LEU A 95 16.21 -9.16 2.84
N SER A 96 16.20 -8.00 3.51
CA SER A 96 17.16 -7.70 4.58
C SER A 96 17.12 -8.73 5.72
N GLN A 97 15.94 -9.27 6.04
CA GLN A 97 15.80 -10.31 7.06
C GLN A 97 16.25 -11.70 6.58
N GLN A 98 15.99 -12.03 5.32
CA GLN A 98 16.18 -13.38 4.78
C GLN A 98 17.57 -13.61 4.17
N LEU A 99 18.32 -12.54 3.88
CA LEU A 99 19.63 -12.60 3.23
C LEU A 99 20.74 -12.12 4.18
N PRO A 100 21.16 -12.93 5.17
CA PRO A 100 22.27 -12.56 6.03
C PRO A 100 23.56 -12.37 5.21
N GLY A 101 24.30 -11.30 5.51
CA GLY A 101 25.52 -10.94 4.77
C GLY A 101 25.26 -10.10 3.51
N TRP A 102 24.02 -9.73 3.23
CA TRP A 102 23.65 -8.76 2.22
C TRP A 102 23.24 -7.43 2.82
N VAL A 103 23.52 -6.37 2.07
CA VAL A 103 23.01 -5.02 2.33
C VAL A 103 21.95 -4.76 1.29
N VAL A 104 20.68 -4.74 1.71
CA VAL A 104 19.57 -4.51 0.80
C VAL A 104 19.06 -3.08 0.97
N SER A 105 18.91 -2.34 -0.13
CA SER A 105 18.47 -0.95 -0.08
C SER A 105 17.56 -0.58 -1.25
N SER A 106 16.67 0.39 -1.01
CA SER A 106 15.90 1.09 -2.05
C SER A 106 16.68 2.26 -2.66
N GLN A 107 17.91 2.49 -2.26
CA GLN A 107 18.80 3.48 -2.85
C GLN A 107 20.04 2.78 -3.42
N PRO A 108 20.64 3.32 -4.50
CA PRO A 108 21.93 2.85 -4.96
C PRO A 108 22.95 2.90 -3.81
N LEU A 109 23.68 1.81 -3.62
CA LEU A 109 24.66 1.58 -2.56
C LEU A 109 26.10 1.78 -3.03
N GLY A 110 26.35 1.78 -4.34
CA GLY A 110 27.69 2.00 -4.90
C GLY A 110 27.80 1.58 -6.36
N SER A 111 29.04 1.51 -6.86
CA SER A 111 29.35 1.10 -8.23
C SER A 111 29.35 -0.41 -8.46
N GLU A 112 29.60 -1.21 -7.42
CA GLU A 112 29.57 -2.67 -7.47
C GLU A 112 28.42 -3.19 -6.63
N GLN A 113 27.23 -3.30 -7.24
CA GLN A 113 26.01 -3.78 -6.59
C GLN A 113 25.21 -4.65 -7.55
N ASP A 114 24.55 -5.67 -6.99
CA ASP A 114 23.52 -6.39 -7.70
C ASP A 114 22.24 -5.56 -7.72
N THR A 115 21.44 -5.74 -8.77
CA THR A 115 20.21 -4.97 -8.95
C THR A 115 19.02 -5.90 -9.15
N LEU A 116 17.98 -5.70 -8.34
CA LEU A 116 16.75 -6.46 -8.41
C LEU A 116 15.62 -5.59 -8.98
N ASN A 117 15.15 -6.00 -10.16
CA ASN A 117 14.00 -5.44 -10.83
C ASN A 117 12.79 -6.34 -10.66
N VAL A 118 11.66 -5.79 -10.24
CA VAL A 118 10.42 -6.55 -9.97
C VAL A 118 9.25 -5.90 -10.68
N ALA A 119 8.49 -6.70 -11.43
CA ALA A 119 7.21 -6.33 -11.97
C ALA A 119 6.11 -7.14 -11.27
N VAL A 120 5.11 -6.45 -10.73
CA VAL A 120 3.94 -7.08 -10.09
C VAL A 120 2.74 -6.88 -11.01
N ASN A 121 2.38 -7.94 -11.71
CA ASN A 121 1.31 -7.92 -12.72
C ASN A 121 -0.09 -8.12 -12.12
N GLY A 122 -0.18 -8.44 -10.83
CA GLY A 122 -1.44 -8.66 -10.13
C GLY A 122 -1.27 -8.51 -8.62
N PHE A 123 -2.07 -7.63 -8.02
CA PHE A 123 -2.13 -7.41 -6.58
C PHE A 123 -3.57 -7.04 -6.18
N HIS A 124 -4.41 -8.04 -5.99
CA HIS A 124 -5.85 -7.86 -5.77
C HIS A 124 -6.42 -8.96 -4.88
N GLY A 125 -7.50 -8.64 -4.18
CA GLY A 125 -8.28 -9.64 -3.44
C GLY A 125 -9.27 -10.38 -4.35
N PRO A 126 -9.65 -11.62 -4.00
CA PRO A 126 -10.93 -12.17 -4.46
C PRO A 126 -12.06 -11.37 -3.80
N LEU A 127 -13.17 -11.19 -4.52
CA LEU A 127 -14.42 -10.69 -3.93
C LEU A 127 -15.16 -11.78 -3.16
#